data_AF-A0A5R8WTM2-F1
#
_entry.id   AF-A0A5R8WTM2-F1
#
_cell.length_a   1.000
_cell.length_b   1.000
_cell.length_c   1.000
_cell.angle_alpha   90.00
_cell.angle_beta   90.00
_cell.angle_gamma   90.00
#
_symmetry.space_group_name_H-M   'P 1'
#
loop_
_entity.id
_entity.type
_entity.pdbx_description
1 polymer ?
#
loop_
_entity_poly.entity_id
_entity_poly.type
_entity_poly.pdbx_seq_one_letter_code
_entity_poly.pdbx_strand_id
1 'polypeptide(L)'
;MAQAGAETRPLPAEAHFRLRKLAPLLTAPTIPVPLAAAPLRRRLAFCQLQVQNIEFRLQYELPERAAVAMHRVAAETLPAALAAAEADAPMPPRRREDQQLTWDRLRNAALNELEDRSGPAPLALLRARLAGLRAEAEALTQALDAAGEPTAG
;
A
#
# COMPACT_ATOMS: atom_id res chain seq x y z
N MET A 1 -20.07 -14.19 -20.35
CA MET A 1 -20.52 -13.31 -19.26
C MET A 1 -20.26 -14.04 -17.95
N ALA A 2 -19.19 -13.71 -17.24
CA ALA A 2 -18.82 -14.37 -15.98
C ALA A 2 -19.24 -13.46 -14.81
N GLN A 3 -20.35 -13.80 -14.15
CA GLN A 3 -20.69 -13.24 -12.84
C GLN A 3 -19.78 -13.91 -11.81
N ALA A 4 -18.85 -13.14 -11.26
CA ALA A 4 -18.05 -13.56 -10.12
C ALA A 4 -18.98 -13.74 -8.92
N GLY A 5 -19.22 -15.00 -8.54
CA GLY A 5 -19.88 -15.35 -7.29
C GLY A 5 -19.02 -14.88 -6.14
N ALA A 6 -19.43 -13.80 -5.47
CA ALA A 6 -18.91 -13.46 -4.17
C ALA A 6 -19.34 -14.58 -3.21
N GLU A 7 -18.39 -15.44 -2.83
CA GLU A 7 -18.60 -16.44 -1.79
C GLU A 7 -18.96 -15.71 -0.48
N THR A 8 -20.26 -15.64 -0.19
CA THR A 8 -20.81 -15.04 1.03
C THR A 8 -20.62 -16.00 2.19
N ARG A 9 -19.38 -16.15 2.67
CA ARG A 9 -19.17 -16.75 3.99
C ARG A 9 -19.92 -15.90 5.03
N PRO A 10 -20.81 -16.51 5.84
CA PRO A 10 -21.51 -15.77 6.87
C PRO A 10 -20.49 -15.17 7.84
N LEU A 11 -20.67 -13.90 8.14
CA LEU A 11 -19.82 -13.21 9.12
C LEU A 11 -19.87 -13.99 10.45
N PRO A 12 -18.72 -14.17 11.13
CA PRO A 12 -18.71 -14.73 12.48
C PRO A 12 -19.70 -13.97 13.37
N ALA A 13 -20.44 -14.69 14.22
CA ALA A 13 -21.54 -14.12 15.01
C ALA A 13 -21.13 -12.86 15.81
N GLU A 14 -19.87 -12.82 16.25
CA GLU A 14 -19.30 -11.67 16.96
C GLU A 14 -19.14 -10.43 16.07
N ALA A 15 -18.71 -10.59 14.81
CA ALA A 15 -18.64 -9.49 13.84
C ALA A 15 -20.05 -8.98 13.51
N HIS A 16 -21.02 -9.89 13.36
CA HIS A 16 -22.41 -9.52 13.14
C HIS A 16 -23.01 -8.73 14.32
N PHE A 17 -22.71 -9.14 15.55
CA PHE A 17 -23.16 -8.44 16.76
C PHE A 17 -22.52 -7.06 16.91
N ARG A 18 -21.22 -6.93 16.62
CA ARG A 18 -20.51 -5.64 16.61
C ARG A 18 -21.10 -4.69 15.55
N LEU A 19 -21.36 -5.17 14.34
CA LEU A 19 -21.99 -4.38 13.28
C LEU A 19 -23.39 -3.91 13.67
N ARG A 20 -24.21 -4.77 14.30
CA ARG A 20 -25.55 -4.41 14.76
C ARG A 20 -25.53 -3.35 15.87
N LYS A 21 -24.51 -3.36 16.73
CA LYS A 21 -24.29 -2.31 17.76
C LYS A 21 -23.82 -0.99 17.15
N LEU A 22 -23.10 -1.03 16.04
CA LEU A 22 -22.63 0.17 15.32
C LEU A 22 -23.72 0.78 14.43
N ALA A 23 -24.66 -0.03 13.93
CA ALA A 23 -25.77 0.41 13.09
C ALA A 23 -26.51 1.67 13.64
N PRO A 24 -26.90 1.75 14.92
CA PRO A 24 -27.56 2.95 15.45
C PRO A 24 -26.64 4.18 15.52
N LEU A 25 -25.31 4.01 15.59
CA LEU A 25 -24.35 5.13 15.55
C LEU A 25 -24.13 5.63 14.13
N LEU A 26 -24.26 4.76 13.13
CA LEU A 26 -24.22 5.13 11.71
C LEU A 26 -25.49 5.86 11.25
N THR A 27 -26.60 5.68 11.96
CA THR A 27 -27.89 6.34 11.69
C THR A 27 -28.21 7.48 12.67
N ALA A 28 -27.31 7.79 13.61
CA ALA A 28 -27.54 8.86 14.55
C ALA A 28 -27.60 10.20 13.79
N PRO A 29 -28.60 11.06 14.06
CA PRO A 29 -28.63 12.39 13.46
C PRO A 29 -27.35 13.11 13.83
N THR A 30 -26.59 13.52 12.82
CA THR A 30 -25.38 14.32 12.98
C THR A 30 -25.80 15.63 13.62
N ILE A 31 -25.56 15.78 14.93
CA ILE A 31 -25.68 17.09 15.59
C ILE A 31 -24.59 17.95 14.97
N PRO A 32 -24.90 19.08 14.30
CA PRO A 32 -23.89 19.98 13.80
C PRO A 32 -23.23 20.64 15.00
N VAL A 33 -22.15 20.03 15.48
CA VAL A 33 -21.20 20.73 16.34
C VAL A 33 -20.63 21.85 15.47
N PRO A 34 -20.63 23.11 15.92
CA PRO A 34 -19.95 24.18 15.19
C PRO A 34 -18.47 23.83 15.14
N LEU A 35 -18.06 23.23 14.01
CA LEU A 35 -16.68 22.91 13.75
C LEU A 35 -15.97 24.21 13.42
N ALA A 36 -14.95 24.55 14.20
CA ALA A 36 -14.10 25.69 13.85
C ALA A 36 -13.51 25.44 12.45
N ALA A 37 -13.60 26.44 11.56
CA ALA A 37 -13.15 26.30 10.17
C ALA A 37 -11.64 26.00 10.05
N ALA A 38 -10.84 26.55 10.98
CA ALA A 38 -9.38 26.41 10.98
C ALA A 38 -8.87 24.95 11.06
N PRO A 39 -9.29 24.10 12.03
CA PRO A 39 -8.88 22.69 12.06
C PRO A 39 -9.34 21.90 10.83
N LEU A 40 -10.53 22.19 10.28
CA LEU A 40 -11.01 21.54 9.06
C LEU A 40 -10.14 21.89 7.85
N ARG A 41 -9.81 23.18 7.66
CA ARG A 41 -8.89 23.62 6.60
C ARG A 41 -7.50 22.98 6.72
N ARG A 42 -6.96 22.92 7.95
CA ARG A 42 -5.67 22.24 8.19
C ARG A 42 -5.71 20.77 7.82
N ARG A 43 -6.81 20.09 8.16
CA ARG A 43 -6.99 18.68 7.82
C ARG A 43 -7.15 18.48 6.31
N LEU A 44 -7.91 19.34 5.64
CA LEU A 44 -8.05 19.32 4.18
C LEU A 44 -6.69 19.47 3.48
N ALA A 45 -5.90 20.48 3.87
CA ALA A 45 -4.55 20.69 3.33
C ALA A 45 -3.63 19.47 3.58
N PHE A 46 -3.72 18.86 4.76
CA PHE A 46 -2.98 17.63 5.05
C PHE A 46 -3.41 16.48 4.13
N CYS A 47 -4.71 16.26 3.95
CA CYS A 47 -5.22 15.23 3.05
C CYS A 47 -4.74 15.45 1.61
N GLN A 48 -4.83 16.68 1.09
CA GLN A 48 -4.36 17.03 -0.25
C GLN A 48 -2.86 16.77 -0.43
N LEU A 49 -2.02 17.18 0.54
CA LEU A 49 -0.58 16.91 0.51
C LEU A 49 -0.28 15.40 0.52
N GLN A 50 -0.99 14.63 1.35
CA GLN A 50 -0.80 13.18 1.40
C GLN A 50 -1.26 12.48 0.11
N VAL A 51 -2.34 12.97 -0.51
CA VAL A 51 -2.81 12.49 -1.84
C VAL A 51 -1.71 12.68 -2.87
N GLN A 52 -1.16 13.88 -3.00
CA GLN A 52 -0.09 14.19 -3.96
C GLN A 52 1.15 13.32 -3.72
N ASN A 53 1.57 13.16 -2.46
CA ASN A 53 2.71 12.33 -2.10
C ASN A 53 2.47 10.86 -2.46
N ILE A 54 1.31 10.30 -2.15
CA ILE A 54 1.01 8.90 -2.45
C ILE A 54 0.90 8.68 -3.96
N GLU A 55 0.29 9.60 -4.70
CA GLU A 55 0.21 9.55 -6.16
C GLU A 55 1.60 9.56 -6.79
N PHE A 56 2.48 10.46 -6.35
CA PHE A 56 3.86 10.51 -6.80
C PHE A 56 4.57 9.17 -6.57
N ARG A 57 4.45 8.60 -5.37
CA ARG A 57 5.10 7.32 -5.03
C ARG A 57 4.55 6.17 -5.88
N LEU A 58 3.23 6.11 -6.06
CA LEU A 58 2.59 5.07 -6.88
C LEU A 58 2.97 5.17 -8.36
N GLN A 59 3.17 6.38 -8.88
CA GLN A 59 3.46 6.61 -10.29
C GLN A 59 4.95 6.49 -10.62
N TYR A 60 5.83 6.97 -9.74
CA TYR A 60 7.25 7.12 -10.06
C TYR A 60 8.17 6.25 -9.20
N GLU A 61 7.99 6.24 -7.88
CA GLU A 61 8.96 5.60 -6.97
C GLU A 61 8.80 4.07 -6.90
N LEU A 62 7.58 3.59 -6.64
CA LEU A 62 7.32 2.19 -6.32
C LEU A 62 7.44 1.24 -7.54
N PRO A 63 7.02 1.63 -8.76
CA PRO A 63 7.21 0.77 -9.94
C PRO A 63 8.68 0.44 -10.20
N GLU A 64 9.57 1.43 -10.10
CA GLU A 64 11.01 1.23 -10.30
C GLU A 64 11.60 0.30 -9.22
N ARG A 65 11.27 0.56 -7.95
CA ARG A 65 11.71 -0.28 -6.83
C ARG A 65 11.25 -1.73 -6.98
N ALA A 66 9.97 -1.92 -7.34
CA ALA A 66 9.39 -3.24 -7.57
C ALA A 66 10.09 -3.96 -8.74
N ALA A 67 10.37 -3.26 -9.85
CA ALA A 67 11.03 -3.85 -11.01
C ALA A 67 12.45 -4.34 -10.66
N VAL A 68 13.23 -3.56 -9.93
CA VAL A 68 14.57 -3.96 -9.48
C VAL A 68 14.51 -5.17 -8.55
N ALA A 69 13.56 -5.19 -7.61
CA ALA A 69 13.39 -6.32 -6.69
C ALA A 69 12.93 -7.59 -7.44
N MET A 70 11.98 -7.48 -8.36
CA MET A 70 11.54 -8.58 -9.21
C MET A 70 12.68 -9.13 -10.06
N HIS A 71 13.51 -8.27 -10.67
CA HIS A 71 14.68 -8.70 -11.42
C HIS A 71 15.67 -9.49 -10.54
N ARG A 72 15.90 -9.06 -9.29
CA ARG A 72 16.76 -9.76 -8.35
C ARG A 72 16.20 -11.13 -7.93
N VAL A 73 14.88 -11.23 -7.75
CA VAL A 73 14.22 -12.51 -7.45
C VAL A 73 14.27 -13.44 -8.68
N ALA A 74 14.03 -12.91 -9.88
CA ALA A 74 13.99 -13.67 -11.13
C ALA A 74 15.38 -14.04 -11.67
N ALA A 75 16.47 -13.52 -11.10
CA ALA A 75 17.85 -13.91 -11.40
C ALA A 75 18.20 -15.35 -10.93
N GLU A 76 17.23 -16.27 -11.01
CA GLU A 76 17.38 -17.71 -10.78
C GLU A 76 18.38 -18.37 -11.74
N THR A 77 18.75 -17.67 -12.82
CA THR A 77 19.78 -18.09 -13.78
C THR A 77 21.20 -17.92 -13.25
N LEU A 78 21.38 -17.14 -12.19
CA LEU A 78 22.71 -16.77 -11.71
C LEU A 78 23.43 -17.90 -10.97
N PRO A 79 22.76 -18.74 -10.14
CA PRO A 79 23.31 -20.01 -9.68
C PRO A 79 23.72 -20.96 -10.82
N ALA A 80 22.95 -21.00 -11.91
CA ALA A 80 23.28 -21.84 -13.08
C ALA A 80 24.47 -21.27 -13.88
N ALA A 81 24.55 -19.95 -14.04
CA ALA A 81 25.69 -19.27 -14.64
C ALA A 81 26.97 -19.46 -13.80
N LEU A 82 26.83 -19.45 -12.47
CA LEU A 82 27.92 -19.76 -11.55
C LEU A 82 28.40 -21.20 -11.67
N ALA A 83 27.47 -22.16 -11.70
CA ALA A 83 27.80 -23.57 -11.93
C ALA A 83 28.48 -23.80 -13.28
N ALA A 84 28.06 -23.08 -14.33
CA ALA A 84 28.70 -23.13 -15.64
C ALA A 84 30.13 -22.54 -15.63
N ALA A 85 30.35 -21.42 -14.94
CA ALA A 85 31.68 -20.82 -14.79
C ALA A 85 32.63 -21.69 -13.95
N GLU A 86 32.10 -22.39 -12.93
CA GLU A 86 32.87 -23.33 -12.13
C GLU A 86 33.31 -24.59 -12.89
N ALA A 87 32.57 -24.99 -13.93
CA ALA A 87 32.94 -26.11 -14.79
C ALA A 87 34.21 -25.81 -15.61
N ASP A 88 34.45 -24.53 -15.92
CA ASP A 88 35.60 -24.07 -16.70
C ASP A 88 36.80 -23.71 -15.81
N ALA A 89 36.54 -23.12 -14.63
CA ALA A 89 37.54 -22.82 -13.62
C ALA A 89 36.99 -23.05 -12.19
N PRO A 90 37.37 -24.15 -11.51
CA PRO A 90 36.80 -24.48 -10.22
C PRO A 90 37.20 -23.45 -9.16
N MET A 91 36.21 -22.87 -8.50
CA MET A 91 36.43 -21.95 -7.39
C MET A 91 36.83 -22.70 -6.11
N PRO A 92 37.66 -22.07 -5.25
CA PRO A 92 37.89 -22.58 -3.90
C PRO A 92 36.57 -22.66 -3.10
N PRO A 93 36.35 -23.69 -2.26
CA PRO A 93 35.09 -23.89 -1.54
C PRO A 93 34.60 -22.67 -0.76
N ARG A 94 35.51 -21.97 -0.07
CA ARG A 94 35.18 -20.75 0.69
C ARG A 94 34.60 -19.64 -0.19
N ARG A 95 35.14 -19.44 -1.42
CA ARG A 95 34.61 -18.41 -2.33
C ARG A 95 33.23 -18.78 -2.87
N ARG A 96 32.96 -20.08 -3.06
CA ARG A 96 31.62 -20.56 -3.43
C ARG A 96 30.61 -20.28 -2.33
N GLU A 97 30.95 -20.62 -1.08
CA GLU A 97 30.10 -20.35 0.10
C GLU A 97 29.81 -18.85 0.26
N ASP A 98 30.84 -17.99 0.15
CA ASP A 98 30.69 -16.54 0.25
C ASP A 98 29.77 -15.97 -0.84
N GLN A 99 29.88 -16.48 -2.06
CA GLN A 99 29.01 -16.07 -3.16
C GLN A 99 27.57 -16.53 -2.93
N GLN A 100 27.35 -17.80 -2.53
CA GLN A 100 26.01 -18.31 -2.20
C GLN A 100 25.35 -17.48 -1.09
N LEU A 101 26.08 -17.18 -0.02
CA LEU A 101 25.58 -16.32 1.06
C LEU A 101 25.23 -14.91 0.56
N THR A 102 26.03 -14.35 -0.35
CA THR A 102 25.74 -13.04 -0.95
C THR A 102 24.46 -13.09 -1.78
N TRP A 103 24.27 -14.14 -2.58
CA TRP A 103 23.05 -14.35 -3.37
C TRP A 103 21.82 -14.49 -2.48
N ASP A 104 21.88 -15.32 -1.45
CA ASP A 104 20.76 -15.52 -0.54
C ASP A 104 20.37 -14.21 0.16
N ARG A 105 21.36 -13.41 0.60
CA ARG A 105 21.09 -12.08 1.19
C ARG A 105 20.40 -11.15 0.21
N LEU A 106 20.87 -11.07 -1.04
CA LEU A 106 20.27 -10.20 -2.07
C LEU A 106 18.85 -10.65 -2.42
N ARG A 107 18.63 -11.95 -2.55
CA ARG A 107 17.31 -12.53 -2.81
C ARG A 107 16.34 -12.25 -1.66
N ASN A 108 16.75 -12.53 -0.43
CA ASN A 108 15.91 -12.29 0.75
C ASN A 108 15.59 -10.80 0.92
N ALA A 109 16.56 -9.91 0.68
CA ALA A 109 16.30 -8.47 0.69
C ALA A 109 15.29 -8.04 -0.39
N ALA A 110 15.36 -8.64 -1.59
CA ALA A 110 14.41 -8.36 -2.67
C ALA A 110 13.00 -8.89 -2.36
N LEU A 111 12.89 -10.08 -1.77
CA LEU A 111 11.62 -10.63 -1.32
C LEU A 111 10.98 -9.73 -0.25
N ASN A 112 11.75 -9.32 0.77
CA ASN A 112 11.26 -8.42 1.80
C ASN A 112 10.82 -7.06 1.22
N GLU A 113 11.56 -6.50 0.26
CA GLU A 113 11.17 -5.26 -0.41
C GLU A 113 9.84 -5.39 -1.18
N LEU A 114 9.59 -6.54 -1.80
CA LEU A 114 8.31 -6.82 -2.47
C LEU A 114 7.19 -7.05 -1.47
N GLU A 115 7.43 -7.82 -0.42
CA GLU A 115 6.42 -8.14 0.59
C GLU A 115 5.98 -6.88 1.36
N ASP A 116 6.94 -6.07 1.82
CA ASP A 116 6.67 -5.01 2.78
C ASP A 116 6.40 -3.64 2.14
N ARG A 117 6.94 -3.37 0.95
CA ARG A 117 7.05 -1.98 0.45
C ARG A 117 6.51 -1.76 -0.96
N SER A 118 6.92 -2.58 -1.91
CA SER A 118 6.76 -2.28 -3.34
C SER A 118 5.96 -3.32 -4.12
N GLY A 119 5.65 -4.47 -3.53
CA GLY A 119 4.86 -5.50 -4.18
C GLY A 119 3.34 -5.25 -4.14
N PRO A 120 2.55 -6.24 -4.60
CA PRO A 120 1.11 -6.06 -4.84
C PRO A 120 0.32 -5.67 -3.59
N ALA A 121 0.61 -6.29 -2.44
CA ALA A 121 -0.08 -6.03 -1.19
C ALA A 121 0.12 -4.60 -0.65
N PRO A 122 1.37 -4.12 -0.45
CA PRO A 122 1.59 -2.74 0.00
C PRO A 122 1.09 -1.70 -1.02
N LEU A 123 1.16 -1.98 -2.33
CA LEU A 123 0.55 -1.13 -3.36
C LEU A 123 -0.97 -1.05 -3.24
N ALA A 124 -1.66 -2.17 -2.98
CA ALA A 124 -3.09 -2.19 -2.76
C ALA A 124 -3.50 -1.38 -1.53
N LEU A 125 -2.75 -1.50 -0.42
CA LEU A 125 -2.95 -0.70 0.79
C LEU A 125 -2.76 0.80 0.54
N LEU A 126 -1.72 1.18 -0.20
CA LEU A 126 -1.50 2.58 -0.58
C LEU A 126 -2.61 3.14 -1.46
N ARG A 127 -3.12 2.35 -2.42
CA ARG A 127 -4.26 2.75 -3.26
C ARG A 127 -5.55 2.90 -2.44
N ALA A 128 -5.82 1.99 -1.51
CA ALA A 128 -6.95 2.11 -0.61
C ALA A 128 -6.83 3.35 0.30
N ARG A 129 -5.62 3.63 0.79
CA ARG A 129 -5.33 4.84 1.57
C ARG A 129 -5.55 6.11 0.75
N LEU A 130 -5.11 6.13 -0.51
CA LEU A 130 -5.33 7.23 -1.45
C LEU A 130 -6.83 7.49 -1.65
N ALA A 131 -7.62 6.44 -1.90
CA ALA A 131 -9.07 6.56 -2.05
C ALA A 131 -9.73 7.13 -0.78
N GLY A 132 -9.33 6.63 0.41
CA GLY A 132 -9.82 7.16 1.68
C GLY A 132 -9.47 8.63 1.93
N LEU A 133 -8.25 9.05 1.59
CA LEU A 133 -7.82 10.45 1.72
C LEU A 133 -8.56 11.39 0.76
N ARG A 134 -8.84 10.94 -0.47
CA ARG A 134 -9.63 11.70 -1.44
C ARG A 134 -11.08 11.86 -0.96
N ALA A 135 -11.70 10.79 -0.48
CA ALA A 135 -13.05 10.84 0.09
C ALA A 135 -13.12 11.74 1.34
N GLU A 136 -12.10 11.68 2.20
CA GLU A 136 -12.00 12.57 3.36
C GLU A 136 -11.85 14.04 2.95
N ALA A 137 -11.00 14.33 1.95
CA ALA A 137 -10.83 15.69 1.42
C ALA A 137 -12.15 16.22 0.82
N GLU A 138 -12.87 15.40 0.05
CA GLU A 138 -14.18 15.77 -0.50
C GLU A 138 -15.20 16.09 0.60
N ALA A 139 -15.31 15.24 1.62
CA ALA A 139 -16.21 15.48 2.75
C ALA A 139 -15.84 16.74 3.53
N LEU A 140 -14.55 17.04 3.70
CA LEU A 140 -14.08 18.26 4.36
C LEU A 140 -14.39 19.52 3.54
N THR A 141 -14.24 19.46 2.22
CA THR A 141 -14.65 20.54 1.31
C THR A 141 -16.14 20.80 1.45
N GLN A 142 -16.99 19.76 1.37
CA GLN A 142 -18.44 19.89 1.53
C GLN A 142 -18.82 20.46 2.90
N ALA A 143 -18.13 20.06 3.98
CA ALA A 143 -18.38 20.59 5.32
C ALA A 143 -18.00 22.07 5.46
N LEU A 144 -16.91 22.50 4.82
CA LEU A 144 -16.50 23.92 4.79
C LEU A 144 -17.47 24.76 3.95
N ASP A 145 -17.90 24.26 2.79
CA ASP A 145 -18.89 24.91 1.93
C ASP A 145 -20.24 25.08 2.64
N ALA A 146 -20.70 24.02 3.33
CA ALA A 146 -21.93 24.05 4.11
C ALA A 146 -21.87 25.03 5.29
N ALA A 147 -20.67 25.30 5.80
CA ALA A 147 -20.44 26.30 6.85
C ALA A 147 -20.36 27.74 6.30
N GLY A 148 -20.46 27.94 4.98
CA GLY A 148 -20.34 29.27 4.35
C GLY A 148 -18.92 29.81 4.36
N GLU A 149 -17.92 28.94 4.58
CA GLU A 149 -16.52 29.32 4.64
C GLU A 149 -15.88 29.16 3.26
N PRO A 150 -15.13 30.15 2.75
CA PRO A 150 -14.45 29.98 1.48
C PRO A 150 -13.41 28.86 1.59
N THR A 151 -13.51 27.87 0.71
CA THR A 151 -12.42 26.94 0.40
C THR A 151 -11.45 27.68 -0.51
N ALA A 152 -10.39 28.26 0.08
CA ALA A 152 -9.32 28.83 -0.73
C ALA A 152 -8.69 27.72 -1.58
N GLY A 153 -8.74 27.90 -2.90
CA GLY A 153 -8.05 27.05 -3.89
C GLY A 153 -6.53 27.17 -3.79
#